data_AF-A0A6A6LA78-F1
#
_entry.id   AF-A0A6A6LA78-F1
#
_cell.length_a   1.000
_cell.length_b   1.000
_cell.length_c   1.000
_cell.angle_alpha   90.00
_cell.angle_beta   90.00
_cell.angle_gamma   90.00
#
_symmetry.space_group_name_H-M   'P 1'
#
loop_
_entity.id
_entity.type
_entity.pdbx_description
1 polymer ?
#
loop_
_entity_poly.entity_id
_entity_poly.type
_entity_poly.pdbx_seq_one_letter_code
_entity_poly.pdbx_strand_id
1 'polypeptide(L)'
;MAFVKAQKTKAYFKRFQVKFKRRREGKTDYRARIRLINQDKNKYNTPKYRFVVRFSNKDIVAQIISASIAGDMVLAAAYSHELPQFGLEVGLTNYAAAYCTGLLLARRTLKKLEMDEEYEGNEEATGEDYSVEPAETRRPFRALLDVGLVRTTTGNRVFGALKGALDGGLDIPHSDKRFAGFSKDSKQLDAEVHRKYIYGGHVAAYMRMLMEDEPEKYQLHFSEYIKRGIEPDDMEELYKKVHAAIRADPTAKKSEKQPPKEHKRTVSLGLAGGLLGLNIGGWSANAARRPPPPPPEEKQDPNLSGVQAKVLASKKRKEAMKEFAAKQREKGKPINEPSEQQ
;
A
#
# COMPACT_ATOMS: atom_id res chain seq x y z
N MET A 1 -33.97 -3.86 -41.12
CA MET A 1 -32.60 -4.01 -40.56
C MET A 1 -31.97 -2.63 -40.47
N ALA A 2 -31.72 -2.12 -39.26
CA ALA A 2 -31.07 -0.82 -39.09
C ALA A 2 -29.54 -0.95 -39.26
N PHE A 3 -28.98 -0.35 -40.31
CA PHE A 3 -27.54 -0.26 -40.52
C PHE A 3 -26.95 0.85 -39.64
N VAL A 4 -26.46 0.50 -38.45
CA VAL A 4 -25.83 1.47 -37.55
C VAL A 4 -24.35 1.63 -37.93
N LYS A 5 -23.94 2.87 -38.21
CA LYS A 5 -22.54 3.22 -38.49
C LYS A 5 -21.64 2.85 -37.31
N ALA A 6 -20.63 2.03 -37.55
CA ALA A 6 -19.65 1.65 -36.54
C ALA A 6 -18.82 2.87 -36.09
N GLN A 7 -18.99 3.30 -34.84
CA GLN A 7 -18.28 4.45 -34.28
C GLN A 7 -16.81 4.15 -33.96
N LYS A 8 -16.50 2.91 -33.53
CA LYS A 8 -15.14 2.45 -33.21
C LYS A 8 -14.42 1.91 -34.44
N THR A 9 -14.05 2.80 -35.35
CA THR A 9 -13.35 2.45 -36.60
C THR A 9 -11.84 2.20 -36.39
N LYS A 10 -11.14 1.63 -37.39
CA LYS A 10 -9.67 1.56 -37.38
C LYS A 10 -9.02 2.94 -37.18
N ALA A 11 -9.60 3.99 -37.77
CA ALA A 11 -9.14 5.37 -37.61
C ALA A 11 -9.35 5.94 -36.20
N TYR A 12 -10.32 5.44 -35.44
CA TYR A 12 -10.49 5.76 -34.02
C TYR A 12 -9.32 5.20 -33.21
N PHE A 13 -9.03 3.90 -33.34
CA PHE A 13 -7.96 3.24 -32.55
C PHE A 13 -6.57 3.80 -32.85
N LYS A 14 -6.29 4.23 -34.09
CA LYS A 14 -5.03 4.90 -34.44
C LYS A 14 -4.78 6.21 -33.69
N ARG A 15 -5.84 6.90 -33.24
CA ARG A 15 -5.77 8.21 -32.55
C ARG A 15 -6.21 8.13 -31.09
N PHE A 16 -6.60 6.95 -30.61
CA PHE A 16 -7.13 6.79 -29.28
C PHE A 16 -5.99 6.86 -28.25
N GLN A 17 -5.90 7.99 -27.54
CA GLN A 17 -4.96 8.14 -26.44
C GLN A 17 -5.48 7.42 -25.19
N VAL A 18 -4.81 6.34 -24.82
CA VAL A 18 -5.15 5.59 -23.61
C VAL A 18 -4.84 6.42 -22.36
N LYS A 19 -5.73 6.37 -21.38
CA LYS A 19 -5.45 6.89 -20.04
C LYS A 19 -4.38 6.03 -19.35
N PHE A 20 -3.75 6.57 -18.31
CA PHE A 20 -2.75 5.83 -17.51
C PHE A 20 -3.28 4.48 -17.03
N LYS A 21 -2.39 3.48 -16.94
CA LYS A 21 -2.73 2.09 -16.61
C LYS A 21 -3.65 1.98 -15.38
N ARG A 22 -3.26 2.58 -14.25
CA ARG A 22 -4.04 2.51 -12.99
C ARG A 22 -5.37 3.27 -13.05
N ARG A 23 -5.51 4.25 -13.95
CA ARG A 23 -6.78 4.95 -14.20
C ARG A 23 -7.73 4.06 -14.99
N ARG A 24 -7.21 3.33 -15.99
CA ARG A 24 -7.99 2.34 -16.76
C ARG A 24 -8.44 1.17 -15.89
N GLU A 25 -7.60 0.73 -14.96
CA GLU A 25 -7.96 -0.29 -13.95
C GLU A 25 -8.88 0.23 -12.84
N GLY A 26 -9.20 1.53 -12.81
CA GLY A 26 -10.08 2.11 -11.78
C GLY A 26 -9.51 2.03 -10.36
N LYS A 27 -8.18 2.05 -10.19
CA LYS A 27 -7.52 1.88 -8.87
C LYS A 27 -6.94 3.17 -8.29
N THR A 28 -6.84 4.23 -9.09
CA THR A 28 -6.16 5.45 -8.65
C THR A 28 -6.80 6.68 -9.27
N ASP A 29 -7.13 7.63 -8.40
CA ASP A 29 -7.36 9.01 -8.79
C ASP A 29 -6.02 9.76 -8.81
N TYR A 30 -5.56 10.10 -10.01
CA TYR A 30 -4.30 10.84 -10.18
C TYR A 30 -4.41 12.28 -9.71
N ARG A 31 -5.60 12.90 -9.71
CA ARG A 31 -5.77 14.28 -9.24
C ARG A 31 -5.53 14.37 -7.72
N ALA A 32 -6.11 13.46 -6.96
CA ALA A 32 -5.85 13.33 -5.53
C ALA A 32 -4.38 12.93 -5.27
N ARG A 33 -3.87 11.92 -5.99
CA ARG A 33 -2.50 11.43 -5.80
C ARG A 33 -1.44 12.53 -5.99
N ILE A 34 -1.53 13.33 -7.05
CA ILE A 34 -0.55 14.40 -7.33
C ILE A 34 -0.42 15.36 -6.13
N ARG A 35 -1.54 15.75 -5.53
CA ARG A 35 -1.55 16.66 -4.36
C ARG A 35 -1.00 16.00 -3.09
N LEU A 36 -1.23 14.70 -2.92
CA LEU A 36 -0.75 13.94 -1.77
C LEU A 36 0.76 13.68 -1.84
N ILE A 37 1.32 13.42 -3.03
CA ILE A 37 2.74 13.06 -3.19
C ILE A 37 3.65 14.27 -3.39
N ASN A 38 3.14 15.36 -3.99
CA ASN A 38 3.97 16.52 -4.28
C ASN A 38 4.48 17.11 -2.96
N GLN A 39 5.82 17.20 -2.86
CA GLN A 39 6.53 17.79 -1.74
C GLN A 39 7.00 19.21 -2.12
N ASP A 40 7.13 20.06 -1.12
CA ASP A 40 7.70 21.39 -1.32
C ASP A 40 9.16 21.27 -1.78
N LYS A 41 9.54 22.02 -2.82
CA LYS A 41 10.86 21.90 -3.45
C LYS A 41 12.02 22.26 -2.50
N ASN A 42 11.76 23.12 -1.51
CA ASN A 42 12.72 23.50 -0.48
C ASN A 42 12.99 22.40 0.56
N LYS A 43 12.18 21.33 0.61
CA LYS A 43 12.40 20.16 1.48
C LYS A 43 13.24 19.06 0.82
N TYR A 44 13.63 19.26 -0.44
CA TYR A 44 14.51 18.39 -1.22
C TYR A 44 14.10 16.91 -1.16
N ASN A 45 14.93 16.04 -0.57
CA ASN A 45 14.73 14.60 -0.51
C ASN A 45 13.85 14.15 0.67
N THR A 46 13.33 15.07 1.48
CA THR A 46 12.47 14.71 2.62
C THR A 46 11.20 14.01 2.13
N PRO A 47 10.99 12.71 2.45
CA PRO A 47 9.84 11.97 1.97
C PRO A 47 8.55 12.50 2.57
N LYS A 48 7.50 12.59 1.74
CA LYS A 48 6.14 12.88 2.19
C LYS A 48 5.41 11.56 2.45
N TYR A 49 5.23 11.23 3.73
CA TYR A 49 4.59 9.98 4.14
C TYR A 49 3.06 10.07 4.04
N ARG A 50 2.48 8.96 3.56
CA ARG A 50 1.04 8.79 3.44
C ARG A 50 0.59 7.56 4.20
N PHE A 51 -0.46 7.70 4.99
CA PHE A 51 -1.16 6.61 5.63
C PHE A 51 -2.25 6.10 4.66
N VAL A 52 -1.93 5.03 3.95
CA VAL A 52 -2.79 4.45 2.91
C VAL A 52 -3.66 3.38 3.54
N VAL A 53 -4.97 3.60 3.53
CA VAL A 53 -5.96 2.63 4.01
C VAL A 53 -6.81 2.12 2.86
N ARG A 54 -6.89 0.80 2.69
CA ARG A 54 -7.69 0.16 1.66
C ARG A 54 -8.50 -0.98 2.27
N PHE A 55 -9.77 -1.03 1.87
CA PHE A 55 -10.66 -2.13 2.21
C PHE A 55 -10.79 -3.04 1.00
N SER A 56 -10.57 -4.33 1.22
CA SER A 56 -11.08 -5.38 0.35
C SER A 56 -12.38 -5.94 0.94
N ASN A 57 -12.94 -6.98 0.32
CA ASN A 57 -14.18 -7.57 0.82
C ASN A 57 -14.02 -8.26 2.18
N LYS A 58 -12.82 -8.80 2.47
CA LYS A 58 -12.56 -9.61 3.67
C LYS A 58 -11.31 -9.21 4.45
N ASP A 59 -10.62 -8.14 4.03
CA ASP A 59 -9.38 -7.70 4.65
C ASP A 59 -9.23 -6.17 4.58
N ILE A 60 -8.61 -5.61 5.62
CA ILE A 60 -8.22 -4.21 5.73
C ILE A 60 -6.71 -4.12 5.57
N VAL A 61 -6.25 -3.22 4.72
CA VAL A 61 -4.83 -2.95 4.46
C VAL A 61 -4.51 -1.54 4.94
N ALA A 62 -3.58 -1.41 5.87
CA ALA A 62 -3.06 -0.13 6.34
C ALA A 62 -1.54 -0.08 6.10
N GLN A 63 -1.04 0.96 5.43
CA GLN A 63 0.37 1.07 5.05
C GLN A 63 0.88 2.51 5.18
N ILE A 64 2.13 2.67 5.62
CA ILE A 64 2.84 3.95 5.54
C ILE A 64 3.72 3.93 4.29
N ILE A 65 3.47 4.86 3.38
CA ILE A 65 4.08 4.88 2.05
C ILE A 65 4.67 6.25 1.74
N SER A 66 5.89 6.27 1.20
CA SER A 66 6.49 7.44 0.56
C SER A 66 6.62 7.22 -0.95
N ALA A 67 6.62 8.30 -1.73
CA ALA A 67 6.77 8.21 -3.18
C ALA A 67 8.24 8.30 -3.58
N SER A 68 8.66 7.47 -4.55
CA SER A 68 9.94 7.62 -5.27
C SER A 68 9.70 7.56 -6.78
N ILE A 69 10.72 7.91 -7.57
CA ILE A 69 10.64 7.90 -9.05
C ILE A 69 10.46 6.48 -9.58
N ALA A 70 11.14 5.49 -8.98
CA ALA A 70 11.03 4.09 -9.38
C ALA A 70 9.69 3.47 -8.98
N GLY A 71 9.14 3.90 -7.83
CA GLY A 71 7.90 3.38 -7.29
C GLY A 71 7.65 3.85 -5.86
N ASP A 72 6.47 3.51 -5.33
CA ASP A 72 6.15 3.82 -3.94
C ASP A 72 6.94 2.89 -2.99
N MET A 73 7.58 3.46 -1.97
CA MET A 73 8.32 2.74 -0.94
C MET A 73 7.44 2.57 0.30
N VAL A 74 7.28 1.33 0.76
CA VAL A 74 6.49 1.02 1.96
C VAL A 74 7.40 1.01 3.17
N LEU A 75 7.15 1.90 4.13
CA LEU A 75 7.90 1.96 5.39
C LEU A 75 7.46 0.83 6.33
N ALA A 76 6.15 0.66 6.49
CA ALA A 76 5.54 -0.42 7.26
C ALA A 76 4.15 -0.74 6.69
N ALA A 77 3.67 -1.93 6.99
CA ALA A 77 2.35 -2.42 6.63
C ALA A 77 1.74 -3.17 7.81
N ALA A 78 0.42 -3.15 7.91
CA ALA A 78 -0.38 -3.94 8.83
C ALA A 78 -1.66 -4.37 8.09
N TYR A 79 -2.16 -5.55 8.42
CA TYR A 79 -3.31 -6.15 7.77
C TYR A 79 -4.28 -6.72 8.81
N SER A 80 -5.58 -6.75 8.49
CA SER A 80 -6.57 -7.29 9.43
C SER A 80 -6.45 -8.80 9.63
N HIS A 81 -5.96 -9.53 8.62
CA HIS A 81 -5.69 -10.97 8.77
C HIS A 81 -4.53 -11.31 9.72
N GLU A 82 -3.78 -10.31 10.22
CA GLU A 82 -2.80 -10.49 11.31
C GLU A 82 -3.47 -10.40 12.70
N LEU A 83 -4.65 -9.78 12.81
CA LEU A 83 -5.36 -9.57 14.08
C LEU A 83 -5.73 -10.85 14.86
N PRO A 84 -5.94 -12.02 14.23
CA PRO A 84 -6.11 -13.27 14.97
C PRO A 84 -4.92 -13.62 15.89
N GLN A 85 -3.71 -13.16 15.57
CA GLN A 85 -2.54 -13.37 16.43
C GLN A 85 -2.63 -12.60 17.76
N PHE A 86 -3.49 -11.58 17.82
CA PHE A 86 -3.73 -10.73 18.97
C PHE A 86 -5.05 -11.07 19.68
N GLY A 87 -5.75 -12.13 19.25
CA GLY A 87 -7.01 -12.59 19.83
C GLY A 87 -8.28 -12.16 19.09
N LEU A 88 -8.19 -11.36 18.01
CA LEU A 88 -9.36 -11.02 17.19
C LEU A 88 -9.51 -11.99 16.03
N GLU A 89 -10.33 -12.99 16.23
CA GLU A 89 -10.48 -14.10 15.30
C GLU A 89 -11.60 -13.91 14.25
N VAL A 90 -12.63 -13.14 14.59
CA VAL A 90 -13.84 -12.88 13.77
C VAL A 90 -13.97 -11.41 13.42
N GLY A 91 -14.78 -11.09 12.40
CA GLY A 91 -15.18 -9.70 12.15
C GLY A 91 -14.08 -8.77 11.63
N LEU A 92 -13.08 -9.29 10.90
CA LEU A 92 -11.86 -8.57 10.50
C LEU A 92 -12.05 -7.33 9.61
N THR A 93 -13.28 -7.05 9.14
CA THR A 93 -13.57 -5.89 8.28
C THR A 93 -14.50 -4.86 8.92
N ASN A 94 -14.89 -5.02 10.18
CA ASN A 94 -15.76 -4.05 10.86
C ASN A 94 -15.01 -2.75 11.23
N TYR A 95 -15.70 -1.81 11.88
CA TYR A 95 -15.08 -0.54 12.31
C TYR A 95 -14.01 -0.76 13.39
N ALA A 96 -14.26 -1.65 14.33
CA ALA A 96 -13.35 -1.99 15.43
C ALA A 96 -12.04 -2.64 14.94
N ALA A 97 -12.12 -3.55 13.97
CA ALA A 97 -10.97 -4.15 13.30
C ALA A 97 -10.19 -3.08 12.50
N ALA A 98 -10.89 -2.13 11.87
CA ALA A 98 -10.21 -1.01 11.21
C ALA A 98 -9.39 -0.20 12.22
N TYR A 99 -9.97 0.13 13.38
CA TYR A 99 -9.27 0.77 14.49
C TYR A 99 -8.05 -0.05 14.95
N CYS A 100 -8.22 -1.34 15.22
CA CYS A 100 -7.12 -2.24 15.60
C CYS A 100 -5.99 -2.28 14.55
N THR A 101 -6.32 -2.35 13.25
CA THR A 101 -5.30 -2.33 12.19
C THR A 101 -4.55 -1.00 12.10
N GLY A 102 -5.22 0.12 12.37
CA GLY A 102 -4.59 1.44 12.45
C GLY A 102 -3.62 1.53 13.63
N LEU A 103 -4.07 1.08 14.80
CA LEU A 103 -3.27 1.03 16.03
C LEU A 103 -2.03 0.15 15.84
N LEU A 104 -2.20 -1.04 15.25
CA LEU A 104 -1.10 -1.96 14.95
C LEU A 104 -0.07 -1.32 14.01
N LEU A 105 -0.52 -0.63 12.96
CA LEU A 105 0.41 0.05 12.07
C LEU A 105 1.17 1.16 12.80
N ALA A 106 0.49 1.98 13.59
CA ALA A 106 1.08 3.07 14.35
C ALA A 106 2.20 2.59 15.26
N ARG A 107 1.91 1.65 16.17
CA ARG A 107 2.90 1.09 17.09
C ARG A 107 4.04 0.40 16.34
N ARG A 108 3.76 -0.32 15.25
CA ARG A 108 4.80 -0.95 14.42
C ARG A 108 5.73 0.07 13.76
N THR A 109 5.19 1.22 13.34
CA THR A 109 5.98 2.28 12.71
C THR A 109 6.82 3.06 13.71
N LEU A 110 6.28 3.36 14.88
CA LEU A 110 7.00 4.04 15.95
C LEU A 110 8.11 3.15 16.52
N LYS A 111 7.84 1.87 16.77
CA LYS A 111 8.86 0.90 17.20
C LYS A 111 9.99 0.75 16.20
N LYS A 112 9.69 0.80 14.89
CA LYS A 112 10.70 0.76 13.83
C LYS A 112 11.55 2.03 13.75
N LEU A 113 11.02 3.16 14.24
CA LEU A 113 11.69 4.46 14.24
C LEU A 113 12.26 4.85 15.61
N GLU A 114 12.14 3.95 16.60
CA GLU A 114 12.60 4.11 17.97
C GLU A 114 11.99 5.36 18.64
N MET A 115 10.66 5.52 18.49
CA MET A 115 9.87 6.63 19.07
C MET A 115 8.61 6.12 19.80
N ASP A 116 8.59 4.84 20.15
CA ASP A 116 7.43 4.17 20.75
C ASP A 116 7.20 4.52 22.21
N GLU A 117 8.28 4.86 22.95
CA GLU A 117 8.22 5.34 24.34
C GLU A 117 7.87 6.84 24.43
N GLU A 118 8.36 7.67 23.50
CA GLU A 118 8.08 9.12 23.50
C GLU A 118 6.63 9.41 23.09
N TYR A 119 6.08 8.62 22.17
CA TYR A 119 4.72 8.80 21.65
C TYR A 119 3.88 7.54 21.86
N GLU A 120 3.42 7.33 23.09
CA GLU A 120 2.55 6.20 23.45
C GLU A 120 1.13 6.36 22.86
N GLY A 121 0.68 7.61 22.72
CA GLY A 121 -0.64 7.95 22.23
C GLY A 121 -1.69 7.93 23.35
N ASN A 122 -2.93 7.64 23.01
CA ASN A 122 -4.00 7.51 23.99
C ASN A 122 -4.16 6.04 24.39
N GLU A 123 -3.81 5.68 25.62
CA GLU A 123 -3.87 4.30 26.10
C GLU A 123 -5.31 3.76 26.16
N GLU A 124 -6.22 4.58 26.69
CA GLU A 124 -7.63 4.26 26.81
C GLU A 124 -8.39 4.84 25.62
N ALA A 125 -8.99 4.00 24.78
CA ALA A 125 -9.77 4.49 23.64
C ALA A 125 -11.08 5.15 24.11
N THR A 126 -11.01 6.41 24.56
CA THR A 126 -12.14 7.21 25.08
C THR A 126 -13.11 7.64 23.99
N GLY A 127 -12.67 7.65 22.71
CA GLY A 127 -13.48 8.07 21.57
C GLY A 127 -13.46 9.58 21.30
N GLU A 128 -12.80 10.35 22.15
CA GLU A 128 -12.57 11.78 21.98
C GLU A 128 -11.61 12.07 20.83
N ASP A 129 -11.63 13.29 20.30
CA ASP A 129 -10.63 13.71 19.32
C ASP A 129 -9.24 13.78 19.99
N TYR A 130 -8.24 13.17 19.36
CA TYR A 130 -6.88 13.10 19.90
C TYR A 130 -5.91 13.49 18.82
N SER A 131 -5.10 14.50 19.12
CA SER A 131 -3.99 14.96 18.29
C SER A 131 -2.71 14.85 19.12
N VAL A 132 -1.67 14.27 18.53
CA VAL A 132 -0.39 14.10 19.21
C VAL A 132 0.31 15.46 19.26
N GLU A 133 0.49 15.98 20.47
CA GLU A 133 1.24 17.20 20.68
C GLU A 133 2.75 16.95 20.52
N PRO A 134 3.52 17.91 19.98
CA PRO A 134 4.95 17.75 19.81
C PRO A 134 5.67 17.72 21.16
N ALA A 135 6.65 16.82 21.28
CA ALA A 135 7.55 16.78 22.42
C ALA A 135 8.67 17.81 22.24
N GLU A 136 9.45 18.05 23.29
CA GLU A 136 10.58 18.99 23.25
C GLU A 136 11.75 18.44 22.42
N THR A 137 11.92 17.12 22.41
CA THR A 137 13.05 16.42 21.78
C THR A 137 12.84 16.17 20.30
N ARG A 138 11.91 15.27 19.95
CA ARG A 138 11.60 14.92 18.56
C ARG A 138 10.20 15.42 18.23
N ARG A 139 9.90 15.55 16.93
CA ARG A 139 8.54 15.82 16.47
C ARG A 139 7.84 14.50 16.14
N PRO A 140 6.52 14.40 16.34
CA PRO A 140 5.79 13.16 16.09
C PRO A 140 5.85 12.79 14.60
N PHE A 141 5.71 11.49 14.33
CA PHE A 141 5.75 11.01 12.96
C PHE A 141 4.51 11.47 12.20
N ARG A 142 4.72 12.39 11.26
CA ARG A 142 3.63 12.96 10.46
C ARG A 142 3.34 12.15 9.20
N ALA A 143 2.08 11.71 9.05
CA ALA A 143 1.58 11.07 7.84
C ALA A 143 0.28 11.73 7.35
N LEU A 144 0.01 11.65 6.04
CA LEU A 144 -1.25 12.15 5.45
C LEU A 144 -2.16 11.00 5.06
N LEU A 145 -3.43 11.05 5.46
CA LEU A 145 -4.41 10.03 5.08
C LEU A 145 -4.63 9.99 3.55
N ASP A 146 -4.41 8.82 2.96
CA ASP A 146 -4.73 8.53 1.56
C ASP A 146 -5.91 7.56 1.52
N VAL A 147 -7.09 8.09 1.22
CA VAL A 147 -8.37 7.36 1.14
C VAL A 147 -8.56 6.67 -0.22
N GLY A 148 -7.78 7.06 -1.23
CA GLY A 148 -7.89 6.55 -2.59
C GLY A 148 -9.21 6.95 -3.28
N LEU A 149 -10.02 5.95 -3.62
CA LEU A 149 -11.30 6.13 -4.32
C LEU A 149 -12.51 6.01 -3.39
N VAL A 150 -12.28 5.73 -2.11
CA VAL A 150 -13.37 5.56 -1.15
C VAL A 150 -14.07 6.90 -0.93
N ARG A 151 -15.40 6.89 -0.91
CA ARG A 151 -16.21 8.08 -0.63
C ARG A 151 -16.04 8.48 0.83
N THR A 152 -15.65 9.73 1.07
CA THR A 152 -15.45 10.29 2.41
C THR A 152 -16.78 10.69 3.05
N THR A 153 -17.54 9.71 3.53
CA THR A 153 -18.77 9.89 4.32
C THR A 153 -18.47 9.83 5.82
N THR A 154 -19.34 10.43 6.63
CA THR A 154 -19.27 10.34 8.10
C THR A 154 -19.46 8.89 8.55
N GLY A 155 -18.66 8.43 9.51
CA GLY A 155 -18.71 7.04 10.02
C GLY A 155 -18.10 5.99 9.08
N ASN A 156 -17.39 6.38 8.02
CA ASN A 156 -16.70 5.41 7.17
C ASN A 156 -15.56 4.72 7.95
N ARG A 157 -15.44 3.40 7.80
CA ARG A 157 -14.41 2.55 8.44
C ARG A 157 -12.97 3.01 8.17
N VAL A 158 -12.70 3.69 7.04
CA VAL A 158 -11.38 4.31 6.78
C VAL A 158 -10.99 5.28 7.91
N PHE A 159 -11.96 6.00 8.47
CA PHE A 159 -11.72 6.90 9.58
C PHE A 159 -11.59 6.18 10.93
N GLY A 160 -12.08 4.94 11.05
CA GLY A 160 -11.77 4.07 12.20
C GLY A 160 -10.29 3.69 12.22
N ALA A 161 -9.71 3.32 11.07
CA ALA A 161 -8.28 3.09 10.94
C ALA A 161 -7.44 4.36 11.17
N LEU A 162 -7.94 5.52 10.74
CA LEU A 162 -7.34 6.81 11.10
C LEU A 162 -7.32 7.01 12.61
N LYS A 163 -8.45 6.79 13.30
CA LYS A 163 -8.54 6.99 14.75
C LYS A 163 -7.61 6.05 15.52
N GLY A 164 -7.53 4.78 15.13
CA GLY A 164 -6.56 3.84 15.72
C GLY A 164 -5.11 4.26 15.50
N ALA A 165 -4.80 4.84 14.34
CA ALA A 165 -3.45 5.34 14.07
C ALA A 165 -3.08 6.57 14.93
N LEU A 166 -4.04 7.44 15.21
CA LEU A 166 -3.88 8.62 16.08
C LEU A 166 -3.67 8.20 17.53
N ASP A 167 -4.54 7.33 18.04
CA ASP A 167 -4.44 6.80 19.41
C ASP A 167 -3.18 5.94 19.60
N GLY A 168 -2.59 5.46 18.51
CA GLY A 168 -1.30 4.77 18.52
C GLY A 168 -0.07 5.69 18.47
N GLY A 169 -0.24 7.01 18.44
CA GLY A 169 0.85 8.00 18.52
C GLY A 169 1.32 8.59 17.18
N LEU A 170 0.61 8.37 16.06
CA LEU A 170 0.93 9.03 14.79
C LEU A 170 0.27 10.40 14.67
N ASP A 171 1.01 11.39 14.17
CA ASP A 171 0.45 12.68 13.78
C ASP A 171 -0.17 12.57 12.38
N ILE A 172 -1.50 12.51 12.32
CA ILE A 172 -2.25 12.60 11.07
C ILE A 172 -3.22 13.78 11.16
N PRO A 173 -2.95 14.87 10.41
CA PRO A 173 -3.84 16.04 10.42
C PRO A 173 -5.26 15.68 9.96
N HIS A 174 -6.24 15.97 10.81
CA HIS A 174 -7.63 15.58 10.57
C HIS A 174 -8.64 16.54 11.24
N SER A 175 -9.92 16.22 11.11
CA SER A 175 -11.03 16.87 11.84
C SER A 175 -12.03 15.80 12.24
N ASP A 176 -12.59 15.97 13.42
CA ASP A 176 -13.70 15.24 14.06
C ASP A 176 -14.93 14.95 13.17
N LYS A 177 -15.21 15.82 12.18
CA LYS A 177 -16.40 15.77 11.30
C LYS A 177 -16.69 14.45 10.61
N ARG A 178 -15.70 13.57 10.45
CA ARG A 178 -15.83 12.31 9.70
C ARG A 178 -15.89 11.06 10.57
N PHE A 179 -15.72 11.20 11.88
CA PHE A 179 -15.83 10.08 12.81
C PHE A 179 -17.28 9.60 12.97
N ALA A 180 -17.43 8.39 13.50
CA ALA A 180 -18.74 7.86 13.88
C ALA A 180 -19.21 8.59 15.15
N GLY A 181 -20.49 8.98 15.20
CA GLY A 181 -21.02 9.81 16.30
C GLY A 181 -21.00 11.33 16.03
N PHE A 182 -20.44 11.79 14.91
CA PHE A 182 -20.55 13.21 14.55
C PHE A 182 -21.97 13.54 14.04
N SER A 183 -22.65 14.43 14.75
CA SER A 183 -23.94 14.96 14.32
C SER A 183 -23.75 16.23 13.48
N LYS A 184 -24.38 16.27 12.31
CA LYS A 184 -24.32 17.45 11.42
C LYS A 184 -25.06 18.65 12.00
N ASP A 185 -26.07 18.40 12.81
CA ASP A 185 -26.97 19.43 13.34
C ASP A 185 -26.34 20.15 14.53
N SER A 186 -25.80 19.39 15.49
CA SER A 186 -25.06 19.96 16.63
C SER A 186 -23.62 20.34 16.29
N LYS A 187 -23.07 19.84 15.17
CA LYS A 187 -21.66 20.01 14.75
C LYS A 187 -20.66 19.57 15.82
N GLN A 188 -21.06 18.65 16.68
CA GLN A 188 -20.25 18.11 17.76
C GLN A 188 -20.10 16.59 17.60
N LEU A 189 -18.95 16.09 18.04
CA LEU A 189 -18.68 14.66 18.13
C LEU A 189 -19.23 14.13 19.46
N ASP A 190 -20.13 13.15 19.37
CA ASP A 190 -20.50 12.34 20.53
C ASP A 190 -19.41 11.28 20.77
N ALA A 191 -18.58 11.51 21.77
CA ALA A 191 -17.47 10.63 22.14
C ALA A 191 -17.97 9.25 22.61
N GLU A 192 -19.13 9.17 23.27
CA GLU A 192 -19.69 7.91 23.74
C GLU A 192 -20.12 7.02 22.57
N VAL A 193 -20.77 7.61 21.56
CA VAL A 193 -21.12 6.90 20.34
C VAL A 193 -19.86 6.46 19.62
N HIS A 194 -18.86 7.33 19.48
CA HIS A 194 -17.60 6.95 18.83
C HIS A 194 -16.91 5.80 19.56
N ARG A 195 -16.85 5.84 20.89
CA ARG A 195 -16.33 4.77 21.75
C ARG A 195 -17.07 3.45 21.53
N LYS A 196 -18.42 3.49 21.46
CA LYS A 196 -19.24 2.31 21.12
C LYS A 196 -18.86 1.72 19.75
N TYR A 197 -18.48 2.53 18.77
CA TYR A 197 -18.02 2.03 17.47
C TYR A 197 -16.63 1.39 17.52
N ILE A 198 -15.71 1.96 18.32
CA ILE A 198 -14.34 1.44 18.51
C ILE A 198 -14.37 0.05 19.14
N TYR A 199 -15.18 -0.15 20.18
CA TYR A 199 -15.30 -1.45 20.88
C TYR A 199 -16.36 -2.39 20.26
N GLY A 200 -16.86 -2.09 19.06
CA GLY A 200 -17.80 -2.98 18.37
C GLY A 200 -19.20 -3.07 18.99
N GLY A 201 -19.59 -2.13 19.86
CA GLY A 201 -20.91 -2.09 20.51
C GLY A 201 -22.08 -2.02 19.53
N HIS A 202 -21.90 -1.44 18.35
CA HIS A 202 -22.92 -1.47 17.28
C HIS A 202 -23.15 -2.89 16.71
N VAL A 203 -22.12 -3.73 16.69
CA VAL A 203 -22.23 -5.14 16.29
C VAL A 203 -22.93 -5.92 17.40
N ALA A 204 -22.53 -5.70 18.65
CA ALA A 204 -23.18 -6.32 19.82
C ALA A 204 -24.68 -5.96 19.90
N ALA A 205 -25.03 -4.68 19.70
CA ALA A 205 -26.43 -4.25 19.66
C ALA A 205 -27.22 -4.94 18.53
N TYR A 206 -26.60 -5.11 17.36
CA TYR A 206 -27.23 -5.84 16.25
C TYR A 206 -27.37 -7.34 16.53
N MET A 207 -26.42 -7.95 17.24
CA MET A 207 -26.53 -9.34 17.70
C MET A 207 -27.72 -9.50 18.65
N ARG A 208 -27.89 -8.61 19.65
CA ARG A 208 -29.02 -8.66 20.60
C ARG A 208 -30.36 -8.52 19.89
N MET A 209 -30.51 -7.52 19.02
CA MET A 209 -31.72 -7.33 18.22
C MET A 209 -32.07 -8.58 17.40
N LEU A 210 -31.09 -9.20 16.73
CA LEU A 210 -31.32 -10.41 15.93
C LEU A 210 -31.64 -11.64 16.78
N MET A 211 -31.10 -11.75 18.00
CA MET A 211 -31.43 -12.84 18.91
C MET A 211 -32.90 -12.79 19.37
N GLU A 212 -33.43 -11.57 19.59
CA GLU A 212 -34.80 -11.35 20.02
C GLU A 212 -35.80 -11.43 18.86
N ASP A 213 -35.53 -10.74 17.74
CA ASP A 213 -36.46 -10.62 16.62
C ASP A 213 -36.46 -11.86 15.70
N GLU A 214 -35.27 -12.36 15.34
CA GLU A 214 -35.10 -13.34 14.25
C GLU A 214 -33.91 -14.30 14.48
N PRO A 215 -34.09 -15.36 15.29
CA PRO A 215 -32.99 -16.26 15.68
C PRO A 215 -32.39 -17.04 14.50
N GLU A 216 -33.13 -17.28 13.42
CA GLU A 216 -32.61 -17.92 12.22
C GLU A 216 -31.55 -17.06 11.51
N LYS A 217 -31.82 -15.75 11.36
CA LYS A 217 -30.86 -14.80 10.77
C LYS A 217 -29.63 -14.64 11.67
N TYR A 218 -29.80 -14.67 12.99
CA TYR A 218 -28.70 -14.66 13.94
C TYR A 218 -27.73 -15.83 13.69
N GLN A 219 -28.25 -17.05 13.59
CA GLN A 219 -27.44 -18.24 13.32
C GLN A 219 -26.70 -18.16 11.98
N LEU A 220 -27.33 -17.61 10.93
CA LEU A 220 -26.72 -17.44 9.61
C LEU A 220 -25.60 -16.38 9.63
N HIS A 221 -25.89 -15.18 10.12
CA HIS A 221 -24.96 -14.05 10.09
C HIS A 221 -23.79 -14.22 11.07
N PHE A 222 -24.05 -14.78 12.26
CA PHE A 222 -23.07 -14.90 13.34
C PHE A 222 -22.59 -16.33 13.56
N SER A 223 -22.71 -17.20 12.56
CA SER A 223 -22.26 -18.60 12.64
C SER A 223 -20.81 -18.77 13.13
N GLU A 224 -19.88 -17.90 12.71
CA GLU A 224 -18.48 -17.93 13.17
C GLU A 224 -18.31 -17.46 14.62
N TYR A 225 -19.17 -16.53 15.10
CA TYR A 225 -19.17 -16.08 16.49
C TYR A 225 -19.68 -17.19 17.41
N ILE A 226 -20.77 -17.86 17.02
CA ILE A 226 -21.35 -19.00 17.76
C ILE A 226 -20.34 -20.14 17.87
N LYS A 227 -19.65 -20.48 16.76
CA LYS A 227 -18.61 -21.53 16.75
C LYS A 227 -17.46 -21.26 17.72
N ARG A 228 -17.19 -19.99 18.00
CA ARG A 228 -16.09 -19.54 18.86
C ARG A 228 -16.55 -19.14 20.26
N GLY A 229 -17.86 -19.21 20.54
CA GLY A 229 -18.44 -18.85 21.83
C GLY A 229 -18.29 -17.38 22.19
N ILE A 230 -18.37 -16.46 21.22
CA ILE A 230 -18.28 -15.02 21.47
C ILE A 230 -19.70 -14.45 21.58
N GLU A 231 -20.07 -14.01 22.77
CA GLU A 231 -21.36 -13.38 23.04
C GLU A 231 -21.33 -11.85 22.87
N PRO A 232 -22.48 -11.18 22.72
CA PRO A 232 -22.54 -9.73 22.52
C PRO A 232 -21.89 -8.93 23.67
N ASP A 233 -21.97 -9.44 24.89
CA ASP A 233 -21.52 -8.75 26.09
C ASP A 233 -19.98 -8.81 26.25
N ASP A 234 -19.34 -9.88 25.75
CA ASP A 234 -17.89 -10.08 25.80
C ASP A 234 -17.10 -9.22 24.78
N MET A 235 -17.80 -8.57 23.85
CA MET A 235 -17.17 -7.87 22.72
C MET A 235 -16.26 -6.72 23.17
N GLU A 236 -16.68 -5.93 24.17
CA GLU A 236 -15.88 -4.81 24.65
C GLU A 236 -14.58 -5.29 25.30
N GLU A 237 -14.66 -6.34 26.12
CA GLU A 237 -13.48 -6.94 26.76
C GLU A 237 -12.51 -7.55 25.74
N LEU A 238 -13.05 -8.20 24.69
CA LEU A 238 -12.27 -8.77 23.62
C LEU A 238 -11.40 -7.71 22.93
N TYR A 239 -11.99 -6.57 22.53
CA TYR A 239 -11.22 -5.51 21.89
C TYR A 239 -10.21 -4.83 22.83
N LYS A 240 -10.53 -4.67 24.12
CA LYS A 240 -9.56 -4.18 25.12
C LYS A 240 -8.34 -5.10 25.22
N LYS A 241 -8.56 -6.42 25.27
CA LYS A 241 -7.47 -7.43 25.27
C LYS A 241 -6.64 -7.33 24.00
N VAL A 242 -7.28 -7.17 22.84
CA VAL A 242 -6.60 -7.01 21.54
C VAL A 242 -5.76 -5.72 21.51
N HIS A 243 -6.27 -4.59 21.99
CA HIS A 243 -5.52 -3.33 22.04
C HIS A 243 -4.27 -3.46 22.92
N ALA A 244 -4.41 -4.09 24.10
CA ALA A 244 -3.28 -4.36 24.99
C ALA A 244 -2.24 -5.28 24.34
N ALA A 245 -2.68 -6.37 23.68
CA ALA A 245 -1.79 -7.29 22.98
C ALA A 245 -1.04 -6.61 21.82
N ILE A 246 -1.70 -5.72 21.07
CA ILE A 246 -1.07 -4.94 20.00
C ILE A 246 0.02 -4.00 20.56
N ARG A 247 -0.21 -3.38 21.72
CA ARG A 247 0.78 -2.50 22.35
C ARG A 247 1.98 -3.27 22.89
N ALA A 248 1.75 -4.46 23.45
CA ALA A 248 2.83 -5.32 23.93
C ALA A 248 3.78 -5.73 22.79
N ASP A 249 3.24 -6.28 21.69
CA ASP A 249 4.06 -6.82 20.61
C ASP A 249 3.59 -6.41 19.20
N PRO A 250 3.91 -5.19 18.72
CA PRO A 250 3.45 -4.73 17.40
C PRO A 250 4.27 -5.30 16.23
N THR A 251 5.23 -6.19 16.48
CA THR A 251 6.16 -6.69 15.46
C THR A 251 5.48 -7.60 14.44
N ALA A 252 5.91 -7.51 13.17
CA ALA A 252 5.37 -8.36 12.11
C ALA A 252 6.01 -9.75 12.16
N LYS A 253 5.22 -10.79 12.47
CA LYS A 253 5.65 -12.19 12.34
C LYS A 253 5.68 -12.56 10.86
N LYS A 254 6.86 -12.93 10.34
CA LYS A 254 6.97 -13.39 8.95
C LYS A 254 6.36 -14.78 8.84
N SER A 255 5.58 -15.03 7.79
CA SER A 255 5.08 -16.38 7.53
C SER A 255 6.23 -17.31 7.15
N GLU A 256 6.22 -18.51 7.74
CA GLU A 256 7.14 -19.57 7.37
C GLU A 256 6.72 -20.11 6.00
N LYS A 257 7.53 -19.82 4.98
CA LYS A 257 7.34 -20.41 3.67
C LYS A 257 7.89 -21.83 3.69
N GLN A 258 7.03 -22.81 3.43
CA GLN A 258 7.50 -24.16 3.16
C GLN A 258 8.50 -24.12 1.99
N PRO A 259 9.61 -24.86 2.06
CA PRO A 259 10.56 -24.94 0.96
C PRO A 259 9.84 -25.42 -0.30
N PRO A 260 10.28 -24.95 -1.49
CA PRO A 260 9.67 -25.36 -2.75
C PRO A 260 9.70 -26.89 -2.84
N LYS A 261 8.54 -27.52 -3.08
CA LYS A 261 8.45 -28.97 -3.26
C LYS A 261 9.42 -29.36 -4.38
N GLU A 262 10.45 -30.14 -4.04
CA GLU A 262 11.39 -30.66 -5.03
C GLU A 262 10.62 -31.45 -6.08
N HIS A 263 10.77 -31.07 -7.34
CA HIS A 263 10.19 -31.83 -8.45
C HIS A 263 10.88 -33.20 -8.49
N LYS A 264 10.13 -34.27 -8.21
CA LYS A 264 10.58 -35.68 -8.19
C LYS A 264 11.31 -36.17 -9.47
N ARG A 265 11.41 -35.36 -10.52
CA ARG A 265 12.09 -35.68 -11.78
C ARG A 265 13.61 -35.68 -11.68
N THR A 266 14.21 -34.95 -10.73
CA THR A 266 15.67 -34.91 -10.54
C THR A 266 16.19 -36.09 -9.70
N VAL A 267 15.37 -36.65 -8.81
CA VAL A 267 15.78 -37.79 -7.95
C VAL A 267 15.78 -39.11 -8.72
N SER A 268 14.84 -39.31 -9.65
CA SER A 268 14.79 -40.53 -10.48
C SER A 268 15.89 -40.61 -11.53
N LEU A 269 16.42 -39.47 -12.00
CA LEU A 269 17.56 -39.45 -12.94
C LEU A 269 18.91 -39.70 -12.25
N GLY A 270 19.05 -39.35 -10.97
CA GLY A 270 20.25 -39.66 -10.19
C GLY A 270 20.35 -41.15 -9.82
N LEU A 271 19.22 -41.80 -9.51
CA LEU A 271 19.18 -43.23 -9.18
C LEU A 271 19.21 -44.15 -10.41
N ALA A 272 18.68 -43.71 -11.57
CA ALA A 272 18.80 -44.47 -12.82
C ALA A 272 20.17 -44.31 -13.50
N GLY A 273 20.90 -43.22 -13.24
CA GLY A 273 22.23 -42.97 -13.80
C GLY A 273 23.38 -43.76 -13.17
N GLY A 274 23.17 -44.35 -11.99
CA GLY A 274 24.18 -45.14 -11.28
C GLY A 274 24.19 -46.65 -11.60
N LEU A 275 23.19 -47.16 -12.33
CA LEU A 275 23.01 -48.60 -12.57
C LEU A 275 23.13 -49.04 -14.04
N LEU A 276 23.35 -48.12 -14.98
CA LEU A 276 23.51 -48.42 -16.40
C LEU A 276 24.74 -47.71 -16.97
N GLY A 277 25.91 -48.23 -16.62
CA GLY A 277 27.07 -48.11 -17.50
C GLY A 277 26.86 -49.08 -18.67
N LEU A 278 26.61 -48.55 -19.87
CA LEU A 278 27.02 -49.06 -21.20
C LEU A 278 26.07 -48.59 -22.31
N ASN A 279 26.59 -47.67 -23.14
CA ASN A 279 26.42 -47.53 -24.60
C ASN A 279 25.04 -47.37 -25.27
N ILE A 280 25.09 -46.64 -26.40
CA ILE A 280 24.05 -46.36 -27.42
C ILE A 280 23.15 -45.20 -27.02
N GLY A 281 23.20 -44.03 -27.67
CA GLY A 281 23.06 -43.82 -29.11
C GLY A 281 21.77 -43.04 -29.32
N GLY A 282 21.83 -41.94 -30.06
CA GLY A 282 20.86 -40.85 -30.01
C GLY A 282 19.39 -41.23 -30.28
N TRP A 283 18.49 -40.70 -29.45
CA TRP A 283 17.16 -40.27 -29.88
C TRP A 283 16.63 -39.20 -28.91
N SER A 284 16.88 -37.92 -29.23
CA SER A 284 16.17 -36.80 -28.62
C SER A 284 14.89 -36.56 -29.40
N ALA A 285 13.74 -36.82 -28.78
CA ALA A 285 12.45 -36.43 -29.30
C ALA A 285 12.35 -34.89 -29.36
N ASN A 286 12.44 -34.35 -30.57
CA ASN A 286 12.25 -32.93 -30.87
C ASN A 286 10.79 -32.52 -30.68
N ALA A 287 10.46 -31.94 -29.53
CA ALA A 287 9.47 -30.88 -29.50
C ALA A 287 10.19 -29.59 -29.91
N ALA A 288 9.74 -28.93 -30.99
CA ALA A 288 10.39 -27.78 -31.61
C ALA A 288 10.66 -26.63 -30.60
N ARG A 289 11.84 -26.68 -29.97
CA ARG A 289 12.43 -25.56 -29.24
C ARG A 289 13.13 -24.72 -30.29
N ARG A 290 12.71 -23.46 -30.41
CA ARG A 290 13.46 -22.47 -31.19
C ARG A 290 14.92 -22.49 -30.70
N PRO A 291 15.92 -22.56 -31.59
CA PRO A 291 17.30 -22.49 -31.15
C PRO A 291 17.52 -21.17 -30.39
N PRO A 292 18.34 -21.16 -29.33
CA PRO A 292 18.73 -19.92 -28.70
C PRO A 292 19.39 -19.02 -29.76
N PRO A 293 19.17 -17.69 -29.70
CA PRO A 293 19.85 -16.79 -30.62
C PRO A 293 21.36 -17.03 -30.51
N PRO A 294 22.10 -17.05 -31.64
CA PRO A 294 23.54 -17.18 -31.58
C PRO A 294 24.10 -16.08 -30.68
N PRO A 295 25.18 -16.35 -29.92
CA PRO A 295 25.87 -15.31 -29.18
C PRO A 295 26.21 -14.19 -30.17
N PRO A 296 26.08 -12.91 -29.77
CA PRO A 296 26.37 -11.81 -30.68
C PRO A 296 27.81 -11.96 -31.18
N GLU A 297 27.96 -12.27 -32.46
CA GLU A 297 29.26 -12.22 -33.12
C GLU A 297 29.73 -10.78 -33.03
N GLU A 298 30.77 -10.54 -32.22
CA GLU A 298 31.56 -9.33 -32.34
C GLU A 298 32.12 -9.31 -33.76
N LYS A 299 31.59 -8.42 -34.59
CA LYS A 299 32.24 -8.06 -35.85
C LYS A 299 33.63 -7.56 -35.50
N GLN A 300 34.63 -8.40 -35.72
CA GLN A 300 36.02 -8.01 -35.67
C GLN A 300 36.27 -7.11 -36.87
N ASP A 301 36.11 -5.81 -36.69
CA ASP A 301 36.73 -4.85 -37.59
C ASP A 301 38.25 -4.99 -37.41
N PRO A 302 39.01 -5.34 -38.46
CA PRO A 302 40.39 -5.84 -38.33
C PRO A 302 41.41 -4.85 -37.76
N ASN A 303 41.03 -3.60 -37.49
CA ASN A 303 41.98 -2.53 -37.15
C ASN A 303 41.77 -1.83 -35.81
N LEU A 304 40.79 -2.21 -34.97
CA LEU A 304 40.61 -1.59 -33.66
C LEU A 304 40.13 -2.60 -32.61
N SER A 305 40.94 -2.80 -31.56
CA SER A 305 40.55 -3.64 -30.43
C SER A 305 39.25 -3.14 -29.78
N GLY A 306 38.38 -4.04 -29.30
CA GLY A 306 37.07 -3.69 -28.74
C GLY A 306 37.13 -2.68 -27.56
N VAL A 307 38.27 -2.62 -26.87
CA VAL A 307 38.54 -1.61 -25.84
C VAL A 307 38.75 -0.22 -26.45
N GLN A 308 39.51 -0.11 -27.54
CA GLN A 308 39.72 1.15 -28.26
C GLN A 308 38.42 1.67 -28.89
N ALA A 309 37.57 0.77 -29.41
CA ALA A 309 36.25 1.13 -29.92
C ALA A 309 35.34 1.71 -28.82
N LYS A 310 35.33 1.12 -27.62
CA LYS A 310 34.57 1.65 -26.46
C LYS A 310 35.11 3.02 -26.01
N VAL A 311 36.42 3.21 -26.00
CA VAL A 311 37.05 4.49 -25.63
C VAL A 311 36.71 5.58 -26.66
N LEU A 312 36.78 5.27 -27.96
CA LEU A 312 36.40 6.19 -29.04
C LEU A 312 34.91 6.54 -29.00
N ALA A 313 34.02 5.57 -28.75
CA ALA A 313 32.60 5.81 -28.58
C ALA A 313 32.31 6.69 -27.35
N SER A 314 33.04 6.51 -26.25
CA SER A 314 32.95 7.34 -25.06
C SER A 314 33.42 8.78 -25.31
N LYS A 315 34.53 8.97 -26.05
CA LYS A 315 35.00 10.30 -26.47
C LYS A 315 33.99 11.02 -27.36
N LYS A 316 33.46 10.34 -28.38
CA LYS A 316 32.42 10.90 -29.26
C LYS A 316 31.15 11.30 -28.51
N ARG A 317 30.72 10.52 -27.49
CA ARG A 317 29.58 10.88 -26.63
C ARG A 317 29.87 12.11 -25.76
N LYS A 318 31.09 12.24 -25.22
CA LYS A 318 31.49 13.43 -24.44
C LYS A 318 31.56 14.68 -25.31
N GLU A 319 32.06 14.57 -26.53
CA GLU A 319 32.10 15.68 -27.50
C GLU A 319 30.68 16.11 -27.91
N ALA A 320 29.80 15.15 -28.24
CA ALA A 320 28.40 15.45 -28.54
C ALA A 320 27.66 16.11 -27.36
N MET A 321 27.96 15.72 -26.11
CA MET A 321 27.44 16.41 -24.93
C MET A 321 27.98 17.84 -24.78
N LYS A 322 29.28 18.06 -25.06
CA LYS A 322 29.89 19.40 -25.01
C LYS A 322 29.30 20.31 -26.08
N GLU A 323 29.10 19.82 -27.30
CA GLU A 323 28.45 20.54 -28.39
C GLU A 323 26.98 20.85 -28.08
N PHE A 324 26.26 19.90 -27.50
CA PHE A 324 24.88 20.13 -27.06
C PHE A 324 24.81 21.21 -25.97
N ALA A 325 25.71 21.16 -24.98
CA ALA A 325 25.81 22.17 -23.93
C ALA A 325 26.20 23.56 -24.48
N ALA A 326 27.09 23.62 -25.48
CA ALA A 326 27.45 24.86 -26.17
C ALA A 326 26.26 25.47 -26.93
N LYS A 327 25.51 24.65 -27.68
CA LYS A 327 24.29 25.09 -28.38
C LYS A 327 23.19 25.59 -27.42
N GLN A 328 23.08 24.99 -26.23
CA GLN A 328 22.16 25.48 -25.19
C GLN A 328 22.64 26.80 -24.56
N ARG A 329 23.95 27.03 -24.46
CA ARG A 329 24.54 28.30 -24.00
C ARG A 329 24.35 29.43 -25.01
N GLU A 330 24.44 29.14 -26.31
CA GLU A 330 24.16 30.12 -27.38
C GLU A 330 22.69 30.51 -27.41
N LYS A 331 21.77 29.54 -27.24
CA LYS A 331 20.33 29.80 -27.11
C LYS A 331 19.94 30.55 -25.82
N GLY A 332 20.82 30.58 -24.83
CA GLY A 332 20.61 31.22 -23.53
C GLY A 332 21.15 32.65 -23.43
N LYS A 333 21.73 33.23 -24.50
CA LYS A 333 22.10 34.66 -24.50
C LYS A 333 20.90 35.51 -24.94
N PRO A 334 20.31 36.35 -24.07
CA PRO A 334 19.37 37.37 -24.50
C PRO A 334 20.14 38.47 -25.26
N ILE A 335 19.67 38.81 -26.46
CA ILE A 335 20.10 40.01 -27.18
C ILE A 335 19.49 41.19 -26.42
N ASN A 336 20.32 41.95 -25.70
CA ASN A 336 20.01 43.32 -25.29
C ASN A 336 20.81 44.25 -26.21
N GLU A 337 20.13 44.88 -27.16
CA GLU A 337 20.60 46.15 -27.73
C GLU A 337 19.94 47.27 -26.92
N PRO A 338 20.70 48.21 -26.34
CA PRO A 338 20.14 49.47 -25.92
C PRO A 338 19.94 50.34 -27.17
N SER A 339 18.70 50.74 -27.43
CA SER A 339 18.37 51.78 -28.41
C SER A 339 18.93 53.13 -27.93
N GLU A 340 20.07 53.54 -28.45
CA GLU A 340 20.56 54.92 -28.37
C GLU A 340 19.90 55.76 -29.47
N GLN A 341 19.05 56.68 -29.02
CA GLN A 341 18.84 58.07 -29.46
C GLN A 341 18.65 58.37 -30.97
N GLN A 342 17.43 58.83 -31.32
CA GLN A 342 17.16 60.16 -31.90
C GLN A 342 15.67 60.52 -31.82
#